data_AF-A0A7H0VAK9-F1
#
_entry.id   AF-A0A7H0VAK9-F1
#
_cell.length_a   1.000
_cell.length_b   1.000
_cell.length_c   1.000
_cell.angle_alpha   90.00
_cell.angle_beta   90.00
_cell.angle_gamma   90.00
#
_symmetry.space_group_name_H-M   'P 1'
#
loop_
_entity.id
_entity.type
_entity.pdbx_description
1 polymer ?
#
loop_
_entity_poly.entity_id
_entity_poly.type
_entity_poly.pdbx_seq_one_letter_code
_entity_poly.pdbx_strand_id
1 'polypeptide(L)'
;MKLKEFNLALRFILEIGALVGVGYWGWQSYEGWLQYLTGIGLPLLMMSLWGTFAVVGDPSRSGNAPIPISGKLRLLLELAVFGFGLWAFYKSGQSKITLAMAALLVLHHLLYLDRLRWLWKQ
;
A
#
# COMPACT_ATOMS: atom_id res chain seq x y z
N MET A 1 4.08 22.34 8.21
CA MET A 1 4.01 20.87 8.30
C MET A 1 5.41 20.32 8.15
N LYS A 2 5.88 19.44 9.04
CA LYS A 2 7.23 18.85 8.93
C LYS A 2 7.26 17.88 7.74
N LEU A 3 8.41 17.71 7.09
CA LEU A 3 8.56 16.82 5.92
C LEU A 3 8.05 15.39 6.20
N LYS A 4 8.27 14.91 7.43
CA LYS A 4 7.77 13.62 7.92
C LYS A 4 6.24 13.53 7.90
N GLU A 5 5.54 14.55 8.39
CA GLU A 5 4.07 14.60 8.44
C GLU A 5 3.49 14.62 7.02
N PHE A 6 4.12 15.36 6.11
CA PHE A 6 3.73 15.36 4.69
C PHE A 6 3.85 13.97 4.08
N ASN A 7 4.96 13.29 4.34
CA ASN A 7 5.17 11.97 3.76
C ASN A 7 4.22 10.90 4.34
N LEU A 8 3.78 11.06 5.59
CA LEU A 8 2.75 10.21 6.19
C LEU A 8 1.39 10.45 5.54
N ALA A 9 1.01 11.71 5.30
CA ALA A 9 -0.22 12.03 4.58
C ALA A 9 -0.19 11.48 3.14
N LEU A 10 0.95 11.63 2.45
CA LEU A 10 1.16 11.06 1.11
C LEU A 10 1.01 9.53 1.13
N ARG A 11 1.63 8.87 2.10
CA ARG A 11 1.50 7.42 2.30
C ARG A 11 0.05 7.01 2.51
N PHE A 12 -0.68 7.72 3.36
CA PHE A 12 -2.09 7.43 3.62
C PHE A 12 -2.93 7.55 2.34
N ILE A 13 -2.70 8.58 1.53
CA ILE A 13 -3.36 8.73 0.21
C ILE A 13 -3.04 7.54 -0.70
N LEU A 14 -1.78 7.09 -0.74
CA LEU A 14 -1.37 5.92 -1.52
C LEU A 14 -2.03 4.63 -1.01
N GLU A 15 -2.16 4.46 0.31
CA GLU A 15 -2.81 3.29 0.93
C GLU A 15 -4.29 3.23 0.54
N ILE A 16 -5.02 4.34 0.70
CA ILE A 16 -6.43 4.43 0.27
C ILE A 16 -6.55 4.22 -1.23
N GLY A 17 -5.68 4.85 -2.03
CA GLY A 17 -5.66 4.68 -3.47
C GLY A 17 -5.49 3.22 -3.88
N ALA A 18 -4.55 2.49 -3.26
CA ALA A 18 -4.31 1.08 -3.58
C ALA A 18 -5.54 0.22 -3.25
N LEU A 19 -6.17 0.43 -2.09
CA LEU A 19 -7.39 -0.28 -1.69
C LEU A 19 -8.55 0.01 -2.66
N VAL A 20 -8.73 1.27 -3.04
CA VAL A 20 -9.76 1.67 -4.02
C VAL A 20 -9.49 1.06 -5.39
N GLY A 21 -8.24 1.06 -5.86
CA GLY A 21 -7.86 0.47 -7.13
C GLY A 21 -8.19 -1.02 -7.19
N VAL A 22 -7.81 -1.76 -6.15
CA VAL A 22 -8.10 -3.19 -6.04
C VAL A 22 -9.59 -3.46 -5.91
N GLY A 23 -10.31 -2.69 -5.10
CA GLY A 23 -11.76 -2.84 -4.94
C GLY A 23 -12.52 -2.53 -6.23
N TYR A 24 -12.14 -1.47 -6.93
CA TYR A 24 -12.71 -1.09 -8.22
C TYR A 24 -12.47 -2.15 -9.28
N TRP A 25 -11.22 -2.61 -9.42
CA TRP A 25 -10.88 -3.69 -10.35
C TRP A 25 -11.63 -4.98 -10.01
N GLY A 26 -11.64 -5.38 -8.73
CA GLY A 26 -12.31 -6.59 -8.28
C GLY A 26 -13.82 -6.54 -8.51
N TRP A 27 -14.45 -5.38 -8.32
CA TRP A 27 -15.88 -5.16 -8.54
C TRP A 27 -16.27 -5.19 -10.02
N GLN A 28 -15.39 -4.78 -10.93
CA GLN A 28 -15.68 -4.76 -12.36
C GLN A 28 -15.28 -6.05 -13.08
N SER A 29 -14.39 -6.86 -12.50
CA SER A 29 -13.84 -8.04 -13.17
C SER A 29 -14.73 -9.27 -13.10
N TYR A 30 -15.73 -9.29 -12.22
CA TYR A 30 -16.56 -10.46 -11.94
C TYR A 30 -18.02 -10.06 -11.71
N GLU A 31 -18.91 -11.04 -11.82
CA GLU A 31 -20.34 -10.89 -11.55
C GLU A 31 -20.78 -11.80 -10.38
N GLY A 32 -21.95 -11.52 -9.82
CA GLY A 32 -22.54 -12.32 -8.75
C GLY A 32 -21.70 -12.30 -7.47
N TRP A 33 -21.64 -13.42 -6.75
CA TRP A 33 -20.95 -13.48 -5.45
C TRP A 33 -19.44 -13.22 -5.54
N LEU A 34 -18.80 -13.57 -6.66
CA LEU A 34 -17.37 -13.35 -6.87
C LEU A 34 -17.03 -11.86 -6.88
N GLN A 35 -17.92 -11.02 -7.43
CA GLN A 35 -17.78 -9.56 -7.45
C GLN A 35 -17.59 -8.97 -6.05
N TYR A 36 -18.39 -9.44 -5.09
CA TYR A 36 -18.30 -8.99 -3.70
C TYR A 36 -17.03 -9.52 -3.04
N LEU A 37 -16.69 -10.79 -3.28
CA LEU A 37 -15.49 -11.39 -2.72
C LEU A 37 -14.22 -10.67 -3.21
N THR A 38 -14.12 -10.32 -4.48
CA THR A 38 -12.95 -9.64 -5.04
C THR A 38 -12.98 -8.14 -4.78
N GLY A 39 -14.14 -7.49 -4.93
CA GLY A 39 -14.29 -6.05 -4.76
C GLY A 39 -14.22 -5.58 -3.30
N ILE A 40 -14.58 -6.44 -2.34
CA ILE A 40 -14.56 -6.11 -0.90
C ILE A 40 -13.57 -7.00 -0.15
N GLY A 41 -13.59 -8.31 -0.40
CA GLY A 41 -12.73 -9.26 0.31
C GLY A 41 -11.24 -9.03 0.07
N LEU A 42 -10.81 -8.69 -1.15
CA LEU A 42 -9.39 -8.38 -1.41
C LEU A 42 -8.92 -7.10 -0.70
N PRO A 43 -9.63 -5.94 -0.78
CA PRO A 43 -9.26 -4.77 0.01
C PRO A 43 -9.22 -5.05 1.52
N LEU A 44 -10.18 -5.80 2.06
CA LEU A 44 -10.19 -6.16 3.48
C LEU A 44 -8.97 -7.01 3.85
N LEU A 45 -8.65 -8.02 3.04
CA LEU A 45 -7.46 -8.85 3.23
C LEU A 45 -6.19 -7.99 3.22
N MET A 46 -6.06 -7.09 2.25
CA MET A 46 -4.91 -6.18 2.16
C MET A 46 -4.80 -5.29 3.39
N MET A 47 -5.91 -4.73 3.87
CA MET A 47 -5.95 -3.89 5.07
C MET A 47 -5.54 -4.69 6.31
N SER A 48 -6.03 -5.92 6.46
CA SER A 48 -5.61 -6.83 7.53
C SER A 48 -4.11 -7.12 7.47
N LEU A 49 -3.58 -7.51 6.30
CA LEU A 49 -2.15 -7.77 6.13
C LEU A 49 -1.31 -6.53 6.46
N TRP A 50 -1.74 -5.36 6.01
CA TRP A 50 -1.02 -4.10 6.23
C TRP A 50 -0.92 -3.69 7.70
N GLY A 51 -2.03 -3.84 8.43
CA GLY A 51 -2.18 -3.45 9.83
C GLY A 51 -1.59 -4.48 10.80
N THR A 52 -1.68 -5.77 10.47
CA THR A 52 -1.20 -6.87 11.33
C THR A 52 0.31 -7.05 11.25
N PHE A 53 0.86 -7.09 10.02
CA PHE A 53 2.28 -7.37 9.82
C PHE A 53 3.08 -6.08 9.76
N ALA A 54 3.85 -5.81 10.81
CA ALA A 54 4.60 -4.58 10.93
C ALA A 54 5.99 -4.82 11.51
N VAL A 55 6.79 -3.77 11.45
CA VAL A 55 8.13 -3.77 11.99
C VAL A 55 8.12 -3.00 13.31
N VAL A 56 8.70 -3.58 14.35
CA VAL A 56 8.83 -2.94 15.67
C VAL A 56 9.67 -1.66 15.54
N GLY A 57 9.17 -0.55 16.08
CA GLY A 57 9.88 0.73 16.08
C GLY A 57 9.89 1.45 14.73
N ASP A 58 9.09 1.02 13.75
CA ASP A 58 9.02 1.68 12.45
C ASP A 58 8.52 3.13 12.57
N PRO A 59 9.34 4.14 12.19
CA PRO A 59 9.05 5.55 12.41
C PRO A 59 7.91 6.09 11.54
N SER A 60 7.41 5.29 10.59
CA SER A 60 6.32 5.62 9.68
C SER A 60 4.93 5.16 10.17
N ARG A 61 4.85 4.61 11.38
CA ARG A 61 3.64 4.07 12.01
C ARG A 61 3.76 4.20 13.53
N SER A 62 2.80 3.67 14.28
CA SER A 62 2.78 3.77 15.75
C SER A 62 3.97 3.09 16.45
N GLY A 63 4.79 2.33 15.72
CA GLY A 63 5.89 1.54 16.28
C GLY A 63 5.45 0.19 16.86
N ASN A 64 4.13 -0.01 17.05
CA ASN A 64 3.55 -1.28 17.46
C ASN A 64 3.47 -2.24 16.27
N ALA A 65 3.79 -3.51 16.52
CA ALA A 65 3.65 -4.58 15.54
C ALA A 65 2.86 -5.75 16.15
N PRO A 66 1.57 -5.90 15.81
CA PRO A 66 0.77 -7.04 16.29
C PRO A 66 1.44 -8.37 15.96
N ILE A 67 1.90 -8.51 14.72
CA ILE A 67 2.81 -9.59 14.31
C ILE A 67 4.10 -8.96 13.76
N PRO A 68 5.22 -9.05 14.50
CA PRO A 68 6.49 -8.50 14.06
C PRO A 68 7.06 -9.32 12.90
N ILE A 69 7.48 -8.63 11.84
CA ILE A 69 8.17 -9.20 10.68
C ILE A 69 9.48 -8.45 10.41
N SER A 70 10.41 -9.06 9.67
CA SER A 70 11.65 -8.41 9.27
C SER A 70 11.41 -7.24 8.32
N GLY A 71 12.35 -6.30 8.27
CA GLY A 71 12.22 -5.12 7.42
C GLY A 71 12.16 -5.47 5.93
N LYS A 72 12.86 -6.51 5.48
CA LYS A 72 12.76 -7.03 4.11
C LYS A 72 11.38 -7.57 3.77
N LEU A 73 10.77 -8.35 4.67
CA LEU A 73 9.39 -8.82 4.48
C LEU A 73 8.40 -7.66 4.47
N ARG A 74 8.66 -6.63 5.29
CA ARG A 74 7.84 -5.41 5.30
C ARG A 74 7.95 -4.66 3.98
N LEU A 75 9.14 -4.54 3.40
CA LEU A 75 9.34 -3.95 2.08
C LEU A 75 8.61 -4.76 0.99
N LEU A 76 8.69 -6.09 1.05
CA LEU A 76 7.98 -6.95 0.10
C LEU A 76 6.45 -6.75 0.20
N LEU A 77 5.91 -6.66 1.42
CA LEU A 77 4.49 -6.38 1.64
C LEU A 77 4.10 -4.98 1.11
N GLU A 78 4.96 -3.98 1.30
CA GLU A 78 4.75 -2.63 0.76
C GLU A 78 4.71 -2.61 -0.77
N LEU A 79 5.66 -3.28 -1.41
CA LEU A 79 5.68 -3.45 -2.85
C LEU A 79 4.48 -4.25 -3.36
N ALA A 80 4.06 -5.30 -2.65
CA ALA A 80 2.91 -6.11 -3.02
C ALA A 80 1.62 -5.28 -2.97
N VAL A 81 1.38 -4.54 -1.89
CA VAL A 81 0.16 -3.74 -1.73
C VAL A 81 0.08 -2.60 -2.74
N PHE A 82 1.14 -1.79 -2.85
CA PHE A 82 1.12 -0.66 -3.78
C PHE A 82 1.24 -1.11 -5.23
N GLY A 83 2.06 -2.13 -5.51
CA GLY A 83 2.18 -2.71 -6.85
C GLY A 83 0.87 -3.33 -7.33
N PHE A 84 0.15 -4.04 -6.46
CA PHE A 84 -1.16 -4.59 -6.79
C PHE A 84 -2.22 -3.51 -7.01
N GLY A 85 -2.22 -2.44 -6.20
CA GLY A 85 -3.07 -1.26 -6.42
C GLY A 85 -2.82 -0.57 -7.77
N LEU A 86 -1.55 -0.37 -8.13
CA LEU A 86 -1.17 0.19 -9.43
C LEU A 86 -1.59 -0.73 -10.58
N TRP A 87 -1.31 -2.02 -10.47
CA TRP A 87 -1.71 -3.01 -11.45
C TRP A 87 -3.24 -3.05 -11.63
N ALA A 88 -4.00 -2.94 -10.55
CA ALA A 88 -5.46 -2.94 -10.58
C ALA A 88 -6.00 -1.73 -11.35
N PHE A 89 -5.51 -0.51 -11.05
CA PHE A 89 -5.90 0.68 -11.83
C PHE A 89 -5.51 0.58 -13.30
N TYR A 90 -4.32 0.06 -13.59
CA TYR A 90 -3.88 -0.15 -14.96
C TYR A 90 -4.80 -1.12 -15.71
N LYS A 91 -5.13 -2.26 -15.08
CA LYS A 91 -6.02 -3.27 -15.66
C LYS A 91 -7.44 -2.77 -15.85
N SER A 92 -7.91 -1.85 -15.01
CA SER A 92 -9.19 -1.17 -15.18
C SER A 92 -9.16 0.02 -16.16
N GLY A 93 -8.07 0.20 -16.91
CA GLY A 93 -7.94 1.26 -17.93
C GLY A 93 -7.67 2.66 -17.37
N GLN A 94 -7.47 2.80 -16.06
CA GLN A 94 -7.28 4.08 -15.37
C GLN A 94 -5.83 4.55 -15.45
N SER A 95 -5.32 4.77 -16.67
CA SER A 95 -3.90 5.07 -16.94
C SER A 95 -3.42 6.37 -16.27
N LYS A 96 -4.26 7.42 -16.24
CA LYS A 96 -3.92 8.70 -15.59
C LYS A 96 -3.73 8.53 -14.08
N ILE A 97 -4.64 7.80 -13.44
CA ILE A 97 -4.58 7.52 -11.99
C ILE A 97 -3.37 6.64 -11.68
N THR A 98 -3.13 5.61 -12.49
CA THR A 98 -1.96 4.72 -12.37
C THR A 98 -0.66 5.53 -12.39
N LEU A 99 -0.50 6.42 -13.37
CA LEU A 99 0.72 7.23 -13.50
C LEU A 99 0.88 8.21 -12.32
N ALA A 100 -0.21 8.86 -11.91
CA ALA A 100 -0.19 9.76 -10.76
C ALA A 100 0.20 9.01 -9.48
N MET A 101 -0.40 7.85 -9.22
CA MET A 101 -0.06 7.02 -8.07
C MET A 101 1.38 6.51 -8.12
N ALA A 102 1.89 6.10 -9.29
CA ALA A 102 3.26 5.66 -9.43
C ALA A 102 4.25 6.80 -9.13
N ALA A 103 3.98 8.00 -9.64
CA ALA A 103 4.80 9.19 -9.35
C ALA A 103 4.79 9.54 -7.84
N LEU A 104 3.60 9.52 -7.21
CA LEU A 104 3.45 9.75 -5.78
C LEU A 104 4.16 8.67 -4.95
N LEU A 105 4.12 7.41 -5.38
CA LEU A 105 4.80 6.29 -4.73
C LEU A 105 6.33 6.45 -4.78
N VAL A 106 6.86 6.86 -5.94
CA VAL A 106 8.30 7.17 -6.09
C VAL A 106 8.68 8.34 -5.18
N LEU A 107 7.91 9.43 -5.20
CA LEU A 107 8.13 10.58 -4.31
C LEU A 107 8.13 10.16 -2.84
N HIS A 108 7.16 9.34 -2.42
CA HIS A 108 7.07 8.83 -1.06
C HIS A 108 8.34 8.09 -0.62
N HIS A 109 8.86 7.21 -1.47
CA HIS A 109 10.08 6.44 -1.19
C HIS A 109 11.32 7.33 -1.17
N LEU A 110 11.41 8.32 -2.06
CA LEU A 110 12.50 9.30 -2.08
C LEU A 110 12.53 10.14 -0.80
N LEU A 111 11.37 10.53 -0.28
CA LEU A 111 11.27 11.27 0.98
C LEU A 111 11.65 10.44 2.22
N TYR A 112 11.71 9.11 2.09
CA TYR A 112 11.94 8.17 3.19
C TYR A 112 13.08 7.17 2.90
N LEU A 113 14.07 7.59 2.11
CA LEU A 113 15.24 6.75 1.76
C LEU A 113 15.96 6.19 2.99
N ASP A 114 16.06 6.97 4.07
CA ASP A 114 16.73 6.51 5.29
C ASP A 114 15.93 5.41 6.00
N ARG A 115 14.59 5.45 5.97
CA ARG A 115 13.77 4.32 6.45
C ARG A 115 13.96 3.09 5.58
N LEU A 116 14.01 3.24 4.26
CA LEU A 116 14.21 2.09 3.36
C LEU A 116 15.55 1.40 3.63
N ARG A 117 16.62 2.20 3.83
CA ARG A 117 17.93 1.68 4.24
C ARG A 117 17.87 1.01 5.60
N TRP A 118 17.13 1.56 6.55
CA TRP A 118 16.94 0.97 7.87
C TRP A 118 16.20 -0.38 7.80
N LEU A 119 15.08 -0.45 7.07
CA LEU A 119 14.33 -1.69 6.84
C LEU A 119 15.16 -2.76 6.13
N TRP A 120 16.06 -2.36 5.22
CA TRP A 120 16.92 -3.31 4.54
C TRP A 120 17.98 -3.95 5.45
N LYS A 121 18.43 -3.20 6.46
CA LYS A 121 19.47 -3.61 7.43
C LYS A 121 18.90 -4.39 8.61
N GLN A 122 17.60 -4.33 8.84
CA GLN A 122 16.89 -5.06 9.88
C GLN A 122 16.53 -6.48 9.43
#